data_AF-A0A420WA10-F1
#
_entry.id   AF-A0A420WA10-F1
#
_cell.length_a   1.000
_cell.length_b   1.000
_cell.length_c   1.000
_cell.angle_alpha   90.00
_cell.angle_beta   90.00
_cell.angle_gamma   90.00
#
_symmetry.space_group_name_H-M   'P 1'
#
loop_
_entity.id
_entity.type
_entity.pdbx_description
1 polymer ?
#
loop_
_entity_poly.entity_id
_entity_poly.type
_entity_poly.pdbx_seq_one_letter_code
_entity_poly.pdbx_strand_id
1 'polypeptide(L)'
;TTKLMASFPEGARNNYGAARKALNIYLFACARDHVARSRYRLDRIELALELPIDKDAITYLKRKTQSKASRITLRGFRSIKDLRKNQHAEIQAIASEVAARKSVMRCELDFLAWRNKGQST
;
A
#
# COMPACT_ATOMS: atom_id res chain seq x y z
N THR A 1 -0.88 -18.07 -7.58
CA THR A 1 -0.65 -19.03 -8.69
C THR A 1 -1.75 -18.85 -9.72
N THR A 2 -1.45 -19.02 -11.01
CA THR A 2 -2.39 -18.80 -12.14
C THR A 2 -3.66 -19.64 -12.01
N LYS A 3 -3.54 -20.87 -11.48
CA LYS A 3 -4.66 -21.77 -11.19
C LYS A 3 -5.67 -21.19 -10.18
N LEU A 4 -5.19 -20.55 -9.10
CA LEU A 4 -6.06 -19.91 -8.10
C LEU A 4 -6.78 -18.67 -8.65
N MET A 5 -6.13 -17.94 -9.56
CA MET A 5 -6.75 -16.76 -10.17
C MET A 5 -7.88 -17.15 -11.14
N ALA A 6 -7.76 -18.30 -11.80
CA ALA A 6 -8.79 -18.82 -12.69
C ALA A 6 -10.07 -19.28 -11.97
N SER A 7 -9.98 -19.67 -10.69
CA SER A 7 -11.14 -20.10 -9.88
C SER A 7 -11.95 -18.93 -9.29
N PHE A 8 -11.50 -17.69 -9.45
CA PHE A 8 -12.26 -16.54 -8.96
C PHE A 8 -13.41 -16.14 -9.91
N PRO A 9 -14.49 -15.51 -9.37
CA PRO A 9 -15.54 -14.89 -10.18
C PRO A 9 -14.93 -13.90 -11.19
N GLU A 10 -15.56 -13.75 -12.35
CA GLU A 10 -14.99 -13.00 -13.49
C GLU A 10 -14.47 -11.61 -13.10
N GLY A 11 -15.24 -10.82 -12.32
CA GLY A 11 -14.84 -9.49 -11.85
C GLY A 11 -13.72 -9.46 -10.79
N ALA A 12 -13.37 -10.61 -10.21
CA ALA A 12 -12.28 -10.76 -9.23
C ALA A 12 -11.01 -11.36 -9.87
N ARG A 13 -11.09 -11.86 -11.10
CA ARG A 13 -9.91 -12.36 -11.84
C ARG A 13 -8.96 -11.21 -12.12
N ASN A 14 -7.66 -11.49 -12.01
CA ASN A 14 -6.58 -10.54 -12.32
C ASN A 14 -6.58 -9.23 -11.51
N ASN A 15 -7.37 -9.12 -10.45
CA ASN A 15 -7.48 -7.90 -9.65
C ASN A 15 -6.44 -7.85 -8.51
N TYR A 16 -5.17 -8.02 -8.88
CA TYR A 16 -4.05 -8.13 -7.95
C TYR A 16 -3.95 -6.93 -7.01
N GLY A 17 -4.01 -5.70 -7.57
CA GLY A 17 -3.87 -4.48 -6.77
C GLY A 17 -5.00 -4.30 -5.75
N ALA A 18 -6.26 -4.58 -6.14
CA ALA A 18 -7.37 -4.43 -5.20
C ALA A 18 -7.30 -5.48 -4.09
N ALA A 19 -6.94 -6.73 -4.42
CA ALA A 19 -6.75 -7.78 -3.43
C ALA A 19 -5.64 -7.42 -2.42
N ARG A 20 -4.48 -6.91 -2.89
CA ARG A 20 -3.40 -6.45 -2.00
C ARG A 20 -3.83 -5.26 -1.14
N LYS A 21 -4.55 -4.29 -1.71
CA LYS A 21 -5.06 -3.14 -0.96
C LYS A 21 -6.01 -3.60 0.15
N ALA A 22 -7.00 -4.42 -0.19
CA ALA A 22 -7.99 -4.93 0.76
C ALA A 22 -7.34 -5.72 1.90
N LEU A 23 -6.41 -6.62 1.56
CA LEU A 23 -5.69 -7.42 2.56
C LEU A 23 -4.85 -6.55 3.50
N ASN A 24 -4.11 -5.56 2.97
CA ASN A 24 -3.31 -4.66 3.80
C ASN A 24 -4.17 -3.83 4.75
N ILE A 25 -5.30 -3.28 4.27
CA ILE A 25 -6.24 -2.53 5.12
C ILE A 25 -6.82 -3.41 6.23
N TYR A 26 -7.27 -4.61 5.88
CA TYR A 26 -7.84 -5.55 6.84
C TYR A 26 -6.82 -5.94 7.92
N LEU A 27 -5.63 -6.37 7.51
CA LEU A 27 -4.59 -6.79 8.45
C LEU A 27 -4.08 -5.62 9.31
N PHE A 28 -4.00 -4.42 8.73
CA PHE A 28 -3.67 -3.21 9.50
C PHE A 28 -4.73 -2.93 10.58
N ALA A 29 -6.02 -3.00 10.24
CA ALA A 29 -7.10 -2.83 11.20
C ALA A 29 -7.04 -3.87 12.32
N CYS A 30 -6.80 -5.15 11.99
CA CYS A 30 -6.64 -6.21 12.98
C CYS A 30 -5.41 -6.03 13.86
N ALA A 31 -4.29 -5.53 13.32
CA ALA A 31 -3.07 -5.27 14.10
C ALA A 31 -3.24 -4.09 15.08
N ARG A 32 -4.13 -3.14 14.74
CA ARG A 32 -4.48 -1.99 15.57
C ARG A 32 -5.54 -2.30 16.62
N ASP A 33 -6.44 -3.24 16.35
CA ASP A 33 -7.44 -3.68 17.31
C ASP A 33 -6.80 -4.48 18.46
N HIS A 34 -7.03 -4.06 19.70
CA HIS A 34 -6.39 -4.66 20.87
C HIS A 34 -6.77 -6.14 21.06
N VAL A 35 -8.04 -6.49 20.83
CA VAL A 35 -8.55 -7.85 21.04
C VAL A 35 -7.98 -8.78 19.98
N ALA A 36 -8.08 -8.40 18.69
CA ALA A 36 -7.55 -9.18 17.58
C ALA A 36 -6.03 -9.30 17.66
N ARG A 37 -5.32 -8.20 17.94
CA ARG A 37 -3.86 -8.20 18.11
C ARG A 37 -3.41 -9.17 19.18
N SER A 38 -4.06 -9.15 20.35
CA SER A 38 -3.70 -10.01 21.48
C SER A 38 -4.07 -11.47 21.21
N ARG A 39 -5.27 -11.72 20.68
CA ARG A 39 -5.80 -13.07 20.45
C ARG A 39 -5.05 -13.84 19.36
N TYR A 40 -4.60 -13.13 18.33
CA TYR A 40 -3.95 -13.70 17.14
C TYR A 40 -2.46 -13.33 17.01
N ARG A 41 -1.89 -12.66 18.02
CA ARG A 41 -0.46 -12.28 18.07
C ARG A 41 -0.01 -11.52 16.83
N LEU A 42 -0.78 -10.49 16.47
CA LEU A 42 -0.53 -9.65 15.29
C LEU A 42 0.48 -8.52 15.57
N ASP A 43 1.13 -8.52 16.73
CA ASP A 43 2.11 -7.51 17.14
C ASP A 43 3.30 -7.39 16.18
N ARG A 44 3.65 -8.48 15.48
CA ARG A 44 4.80 -8.51 14.56
C ARG A 44 4.45 -8.23 13.11
N ILE A 45 3.16 -8.22 12.75
CA ILE A 45 2.77 -8.12 11.35
C ILE A 45 2.99 -6.71 10.80
N GLU A 46 2.99 -5.68 11.67
CA GLU A 46 3.12 -4.27 11.29
C GLU A 46 4.35 -3.98 10.41
N LEU A 47 5.47 -4.67 10.67
CA LEU A 47 6.70 -4.56 9.86
C LEU A 47 6.55 -5.17 8.45
N ALA A 48 5.72 -6.20 8.32
CA ALA A 48 5.44 -6.86 7.06
C ALA A 48 4.35 -6.16 6.25
N LEU A 49 3.51 -5.34 6.90
CA LEU A 49 2.45 -4.60 6.24
C LEU A 49 3.02 -3.63 5.21
N GLU A 50 2.30 -3.53 4.11
CA GLU A 50 2.64 -2.66 3.00
C GLU A 50 1.82 -1.38 3.08
N LEU A 51 2.21 -0.38 2.29
CA LEU A 51 1.34 0.76 2.03
C LEU A 51 0.14 0.28 1.18
N PRO A 52 -1.11 0.45 1.63
CA PRO A 52 -2.27 0.27 0.76
C PRO A 52 -2.18 1.24 -0.42
N ILE A 53 -1.83 0.74 -1.61
CA ILE A 53 -1.63 1.59 -2.78
C ILE A 53 -2.99 2.08 -3.29
N ASP A 54 -3.17 3.40 -3.30
CA ASP A 54 -4.26 4.08 -3.97
C ASP A 54 -3.85 5.45 -4.53
N LYS A 55 -4.82 6.16 -5.12
CA LYS A 55 -4.57 7.47 -5.74
C LYS A 55 -3.94 8.46 -4.75
N ASP A 56 -4.35 8.40 -3.49
CA ASP A 56 -3.94 9.36 -2.47
C ASP A 56 -2.58 9.02 -1.90
N ALA A 57 -2.33 7.73 -1.64
CA ALA A 57 -1.02 7.20 -1.30
C ALA A 57 0.01 7.55 -2.40
N ILE A 58 -0.34 7.36 -3.67
CA ILE A 58 0.54 7.71 -4.80
C ILE A 58 0.78 9.22 -4.87
N THR A 59 -0.25 10.04 -4.68
CA THR A 59 -0.12 11.50 -4.67
C THR A 59 0.77 11.96 -3.52
N TYR A 60 0.64 11.35 -2.35
CA TYR A 60 1.50 11.60 -1.22
C TYR A 60 2.96 11.23 -1.50
N LEU A 61 3.21 10.03 -2.05
CA LEU A 61 4.55 9.59 -2.44
C LEU A 61 5.18 10.52 -3.49
N LYS A 62 4.40 10.99 -4.47
CA LYS A 62 4.87 11.96 -5.49
C LYS A 62 5.35 13.27 -4.85
N ARG A 63 4.66 13.77 -3.82
CA ARG A 63 5.04 14.99 -3.10
C ARG A 63 6.26 14.81 -2.20
N LYS A 64 6.46 13.61 -1.63
CA LYS A 64 7.52 13.35 -0.64
C LYS A 64 8.76 12.69 -1.22
N THR A 65 8.71 12.19 -2.45
CA THR A 65 9.88 11.63 -3.12
C THR A 65 10.74 12.72 -3.77
N GLN A 66 12.05 12.68 -3.51
CA GLN A 66 13.01 13.61 -4.10
C GLN A 66 13.64 13.03 -5.37
N SER A 67 13.70 11.71 -5.50
CA SER A 67 14.32 11.01 -6.63
C SER A 67 13.52 11.17 -7.93
N LYS A 68 14.21 11.53 -9.01
CA LYS A 68 13.64 11.63 -10.36
C LYS A 68 13.16 10.27 -10.87
N ALA A 69 13.89 9.20 -10.57
CA ALA A 69 13.51 7.82 -10.93
C ALA A 69 12.20 7.41 -10.25
N SER A 70 12.07 7.66 -8.95
CA SER A 70 10.85 7.37 -8.18
C SER A 70 9.64 8.13 -8.72
N ARG A 71 9.81 9.38 -9.15
CA ARG A 71 8.71 10.14 -9.80
C ARG A 71 8.27 9.53 -11.12
N ILE A 72 9.17 8.95 -11.92
CA ILE A 72 8.83 8.30 -13.19
C ILE A 72 7.99 7.05 -12.92
N THR A 73 8.42 6.18 -12.00
CA THR A 73 7.64 4.99 -11.58
C THR A 73 6.25 5.38 -11.10
N LEU A 74 6.14 6.41 -10.25
CA LEU A 74 4.84 6.88 -9.73
C LEU A 74 3.96 7.55 -10.79
N ARG A 75 4.53 8.14 -11.85
CA ARG A 75 3.77 8.67 -12.99
C ARG A 75 3.18 7.55 -13.86
N GLY A 76 3.85 6.40 -13.92
CA GLY A 76 3.33 5.21 -14.61
C GLY A 76 2.14 4.55 -13.94
N PHE A 77 1.81 4.91 -12.70
CA PHE A 77 0.62 4.41 -12.01
C PHE A 77 -0.66 5.04 -12.59
N ARG A 78 -1.52 4.21 -13.20
CA ARG A 78 -2.83 4.63 -13.75
C ARG A 78 -3.96 4.33 -12.78
N SER A 79 -4.05 3.08 -12.33
CA SER A 79 -5.12 2.61 -11.45
C SER A 79 -4.66 1.43 -10.61
N ILE A 80 -5.39 1.15 -9.53
CA ILE A 80 -5.17 -0.05 -8.70
C ILE A 80 -5.49 -1.33 -9.50
N LYS A 81 -6.44 -1.27 -10.44
CA LYS A 81 -6.86 -2.42 -11.25
C LYS A 81 -5.74 -2.90 -12.18
N ASP A 82 -4.93 -1.97 -12.68
CA ASP A 82 -3.82 -2.26 -13.61
C ASP A 82 -2.50 -2.57 -12.89
N LEU A 83 -2.52 -2.63 -11.56
CA LEU A 83 -1.30 -2.75 -10.77
C LEU A 83 -0.68 -4.14 -10.92
N ARG A 84 0.50 -4.18 -11.55
CA ARG A 84 1.29 -5.40 -11.72
C ARG A 84 2.23 -5.64 -10.54
N LYS A 85 2.64 -6.89 -10.33
CA LYS A 85 3.55 -7.29 -9.24
C LYS A 85 4.86 -6.48 -9.22
N ASN A 86 5.49 -6.26 -10.38
CA ASN A 86 6.75 -5.53 -10.48
C ASN A 86 6.56 -4.05 -10.10
N GLN A 87 5.55 -3.40 -10.68
CA GLN A 87 5.20 -2.02 -10.36
C GLN A 87 4.82 -1.84 -8.89
N HIS A 88 4.07 -2.79 -8.33
CA HIS A 88 3.77 -2.83 -6.91
C HIS A 88 5.05 -2.87 -6.06
N ALA A 89 5.99 -3.77 -6.36
CA ALA A 89 7.25 -3.88 -5.63
C ALA A 89 8.07 -2.58 -5.68
N GLU A 90 8.17 -1.93 -6.85
CA GLU A 90 8.85 -0.65 -6.99
C GLU A 90 8.18 0.45 -6.15
N ILE A 91 6.84 0.54 -6.17
CA ILE A 91 6.11 1.51 -5.35
C ILE A 91 6.32 1.25 -3.86
N GLN A 92 6.32 -0.02 -3.43
CA GLN A 92 6.60 -0.37 -2.03
C GLN A 92 8.04 -0.05 -1.62
N ALA A 93 9.02 -0.17 -2.52
CA ALA A 93 10.39 0.25 -2.25
C ALA A 93 10.45 1.78 -2.01
N ILE A 94 9.78 2.57 -2.86
CA ILE A 94 9.67 4.02 -2.69
C ILE A 94 8.95 4.36 -1.37
N ALA A 95 7.88 3.64 -1.06
CA ALA A 95 7.16 3.81 0.21
C ALA A 95 8.06 3.51 1.41
N SER A 96 8.90 2.47 1.34
CA SER A 96 9.86 2.11 2.39
C SER A 96 10.87 3.23 2.64
N GLU A 97 11.40 3.85 1.59
CA GLU A 97 12.32 4.99 1.69
C GLU A 97 11.64 6.23 2.32
N VAL A 98 10.40 6.53 1.91
CA VAL A 98 9.62 7.64 2.48
C VAL A 98 9.29 7.38 3.96
N ALA A 99 8.92 6.16 4.31
CA ALA A 99 8.61 5.73 5.67
C ALA A 99 9.84 5.86 6.58
N ALA A 100 11.00 5.37 6.12
CA ALA A 100 12.27 5.46 6.84
C ALA A 100 12.65 6.92 7.15
N ARG A 101 12.53 7.83 6.17
CA ARG A 101 12.81 9.26 6.36
C ARG A 101 11.86 9.95 7.34
N LYS A 102 10.66 9.39 7.54
CA LYS A 102 9.64 9.92 8.46
C LYS A 102 9.61 9.22 9.80
N SER A 103 10.45 8.20 10.00
CA SER A 103 10.47 7.36 11.21
C SER A 103 9.09 6.77 11.52
N VAL A 104 8.36 6.33 10.49
CA VAL A 104 7.04 5.66 10.60
C VAL A 104 7.08 4.33 9.88
N MET A 105 6.09 3.47 10.15
CA MET A 105 5.90 2.23 9.40
C MET A 105 5.32 2.50 8.02
N ARG A 106 5.57 1.61 7.07
CA ARG A 106 5.10 1.77 5.67
C ARG A 106 3.59 1.86 5.57
N CYS A 107 2.88 1.04 6.34
CA CYS A 107 1.42 1.02 6.38
C CYS A 107 0.85 2.33 6.96
N GLU A 108 1.57 3.00 7.86
CA GLU A 108 1.15 4.28 8.46
C GLU A 108 1.21 5.45 7.48
N LEU A 109 1.95 5.31 6.37
CA LEU A 109 1.98 6.33 5.32
C LEU A 109 0.59 6.59 4.73
N ASP A 110 -0.34 5.64 4.80
CA ASP A 110 -1.72 5.84 4.35
C ASP A 110 -2.45 6.89 5.19
N PHE A 111 -2.34 6.82 6.52
CA PHE A 111 -2.89 7.84 7.42
C PHE A 111 -2.27 9.21 7.16
N LEU A 112 -0.96 9.25 6.90
CA LEU A 112 -0.29 10.50 6.55
C LEU A 112 -0.75 11.04 5.20
N ALA A 113 -1.01 10.16 4.21
CA ALA A 113 -1.55 10.56 2.92
C ALA A 113 -2.93 11.19 3.08
N TRP A 114 -3.80 10.57 3.88
CA TRP A 114 -5.13 11.08 4.22
C TRP A 114 -5.09 12.41 4.96
N ARG A 115 -4.30 12.53 6.03
CA ARG A 115 -4.18 13.76 6.81
C ARG A 115 -3.66 14.94 5.99
N ASN A 116 -2.80 14.67 5.01
CA ASN A 116 -2.22 15.68 4.11
C ASN A 116 -3.03 15.89 2.81
N LYS A 117 -4.27 15.39 2.70
CA LYS A 117 -5.19 15.76 1.61
C LYS A 117 -5.63 17.23 1.70
N GLY A 118 -5.85 17.72 2.92
CA GLY A 118 -6.31 19.09 3.17
C GLY A 118 -5.22 20.16 3.07
N GLN A 119 -3.94 19.78 3.10
CA GLN A 119 -2.81 20.71 2.99
C GLN A 119 -2.39 20.90 1.52
N SER A 120 -3.38 21.23 0.68
CA SER A 120 -3.12 21.75 -0.66
C SER A 120 -2.91 23.26 -0.55
N THR A 121 -1.67 23.64 -0.24
CA THR A 121 -1.13 25.00 -0.42
C THR A 121 0.15 24.87 -1.20
#